data_AF-A0A848XPX9-F1
#
_entry.id   AF-A0A848XPX9-F1
#
_cell.length_a   1.000
_cell.length_b   1.000
_cell.length_c   1.000
_cell.angle_alpha   90.00
_cell.angle_beta   90.00
_cell.angle_gamma   90.00
#
_symmetry.space_group_name_H-M   'P 1'
#
loop_
_entity.id
_entity.type
_entity.pdbx_description
1 polymer ?
#
loop_
_entity_poly.entity_id
_entity_poly.type
_entity_poly.pdbx_seq_one_letter_code
_entity_poly.pdbx_strand_id
1 'polypeptide(L)'
;TGPERTVTLERANDEWTVNGFLADSTAVARFWDALSESEIGDVAATNPANHERLGITADSAWVLTIGQEERVLLGHAGPQFGTAYVRLPDADEVYLLRGDLRSATTRSLVDWRDKLVLSVDTARVTAVEVTRDGDTRRWERGDGAWTVGGQGADETEVRNLLQELAAFRATGFAADSITMKETPDRRILAFDAEGNEMASLALDEGDGNLRAFSSQSPYVFQVPSWRADRIAPEGGDGN
;
A
#
# COMPACT_ATOMS: atom_id res chain seq x y z
N THR A 1 -15.58 6.42 18.91
CA THR A 1 -14.27 6.32 18.22
C THR A 1 -14.49 6.03 16.75
N GLY A 2 -13.95 6.85 15.84
CA GLY A 2 -14.01 6.51 14.41
C GLY A 2 -12.94 5.46 14.04
N PRO A 3 -13.17 4.62 13.02
CA PRO A 3 -12.20 3.60 12.57
C PRO A 3 -10.85 4.19 12.14
N GLU A 4 -10.80 5.49 11.82
CA GLU A 4 -9.63 6.19 11.29
C GLU A 4 -8.48 6.39 12.28
N ARG A 5 -8.71 6.20 13.59
CA ARG A 5 -7.69 6.38 14.65
C ARG A 5 -7.32 5.09 15.37
N THR A 6 -7.65 3.95 14.79
CA THR A 6 -7.30 2.64 15.35
C THR A 6 -6.27 1.96 14.45
N VAL A 7 -5.17 1.52 15.06
CA VAL A 7 -4.13 0.72 14.41
C VAL A 7 -3.99 -0.57 15.21
N THR A 8 -4.41 -1.67 14.63
CA THR A 8 -4.25 -3.02 15.17
C THR A 8 -3.22 -3.75 14.32
N LEU A 9 -2.06 -4.04 14.90
CA LEU A 9 -1.01 -4.82 14.26
C LEU A 9 -1.04 -6.26 14.76
N GLU A 10 -1.21 -7.20 13.84
CA GLU A 10 -1.23 -8.63 14.12
C GLU A 10 -0.27 -9.36 13.19
N ARG A 11 0.33 -10.45 13.68
CA ARG A 11 1.15 -11.32 12.84
C ARG A 11 0.40 -12.62 12.60
N ALA A 12 0.17 -12.94 11.34
CA ALA A 12 -0.52 -14.16 10.90
C ALA A 12 0.23 -14.76 9.72
N ASN A 13 0.50 -16.08 9.75
CA ASN A 13 1.18 -16.81 8.66
C ASN A 13 2.49 -16.15 8.19
N ASP A 14 3.31 -15.68 9.13
CA ASP A 14 4.56 -14.94 8.87
C ASP A 14 4.42 -13.58 8.18
N GLU A 15 3.19 -13.10 7.98
CA GLU A 15 2.89 -11.77 7.47
C GLU A 15 2.33 -10.87 8.57
N TRP A 16 2.58 -9.57 8.45
CA TRP A 16 1.96 -8.58 9.33
C TRP A 16 0.70 -8.04 8.67
N THR A 17 -0.35 -7.89 9.46
CA THR A 17 -1.58 -7.20 9.08
C THR A 17 -1.78 -5.94 9.91
N VAL A 18 -2.47 -4.98 9.31
CA VAL A 18 -2.93 -3.75 9.93
C VAL A 18 -4.44 -3.65 9.73
N ASN A 19 -5.19 -3.67 10.83
CA ASN A 19 -6.66 -3.67 10.80
C ASN A 19 -7.24 -4.75 9.87
N GLY A 20 -6.60 -5.93 9.80
CA GLY A 20 -7.01 -7.04 8.94
C GLY A 20 -6.53 -6.99 7.48
N PHE A 21 -5.80 -5.95 7.07
CA PHE A 21 -5.20 -5.85 5.73
C PHE A 21 -3.72 -6.17 5.76
N LEU A 22 -3.15 -6.74 4.68
CA LEU A 22 -1.70 -6.91 4.58
C LEU A 22 -0.97 -5.58 4.79
N ALA A 23 -0.02 -5.57 5.72
CA ALA A 23 0.74 -4.38 6.08
C ALA A 23 2.01 -4.24 5.22
N ASP A 24 2.37 -3.01 4.91
CA ASP A 24 3.65 -2.71 4.26
C ASP A 24 4.79 -3.05 5.21
N SER A 25 5.70 -3.93 4.79
CA SER A 25 6.79 -4.42 5.62
C SER A 25 7.76 -3.32 6.07
N THR A 26 7.92 -2.26 5.27
CA THR A 26 8.73 -1.10 5.63
C THR A 26 8.01 -0.24 6.67
N ALA A 27 6.69 -0.09 6.55
CA ALA A 27 5.87 0.61 7.52
C ALA A 27 5.94 -0.06 8.90
N VAL A 28 5.87 -1.40 8.93
CA VAL A 28 5.99 -2.24 10.12
C VAL A 28 7.39 -2.19 10.72
N ALA A 29 8.45 -2.29 9.90
CA ALA A 29 9.83 -2.17 10.38
C ALA A 29 10.08 -0.83 11.10
N ARG A 30 9.68 0.28 10.47
CA ARG A 30 9.77 1.62 11.08
C ARG A 30 9.00 1.73 12.39
N PHE A 31 7.88 1.02 12.52
CA PHE A 31 7.12 0.99 13.76
C PHE A 31 7.88 0.26 14.87
N TRP A 32 8.48 -0.89 14.58
CA TRP A 32 9.28 -1.63 15.55
C TRP A 32 10.52 -0.86 15.99
N ASP A 33 11.19 -0.20 15.05
CA ASP A 33 12.31 0.69 15.34
C ASP A 33 11.85 1.79 16.32
N ALA A 34 10.80 2.53 15.94
CA ALA A 34 10.25 3.61 16.77
C ALA A 34 9.75 3.14 18.14
N LEU A 35 9.17 1.93 18.24
CA LEU A 35 8.75 1.35 19.52
C LEU A 35 9.95 0.99 20.39
N SER A 36 11.00 0.38 19.80
CA SER A 36 12.20 -0.04 20.52
C SER A 36 13.05 1.13 21.04
N GLU A 37 13.01 2.26 20.32
CA GLU A 37 13.70 3.50 20.68
C GLU A 37 12.86 4.40 21.60
N SER A 38 11.59 4.06 21.85
CA SER A 38 10.72 4.87 22.68
C SER A 38 10.97 4.66 24.17
N GLU A 39 10.90 5.76 24.91
CA GLU A 39 11.09 5.76 26.36
C GLU A 39 9.86 6.33 27.06
N ILE A 40 9.40 5.65 28.11
CA ILE A 40 8.40 6.20 29.02
C ILE A 40 9.08 7.21 29.94
N GLY A 41 8.64 8.46 29.83
CA GLY A 41 9.09 9.58 30.63
C GLY A 41 8.24 9.83 31.86
N ASP A 42 8.23 11.10 32.29
CA ASP A 42 7.59 11.53 33.52
C ASP A 42 6.06 11.45 33.44
N VAL A 43 5.43 11.36 34.62
CA VAL A 43 3.98 11.46 34.77
C VAL A 43 3.55 12.87 34.41
N ALA A 44 2.73 12.98 33.37
CA ALA A 44 2.18 14.24 32.88
C ALA A 44 0.89 14.64 33.60
N ALA A 45 0.05 13.67 33.97
CA ALA A 45 -1.19 13.91 34.71
C ALA A 45 -1.67 12.64 35.43
N THR A 46 -2.29 12.81 36.59
CA THR A 46 -2.97 11.73 37.34
C THR A 46 -4.47 11.96 37.52
N ASN A 47 -4.96 13.16 37.20
CA ASN A 47 -6.38 13.50 37.30
C ASN A 47 -7.07 13.25 35.94
N PRO A 48 -8.06 12.34 35.85
CA PRO A 48 -8.78 12.00 34.62
C PRO A 48 -9.46 13.18 33.92
N ALA A 49 -9.77 14.26 34.65
CA ALA A 49 -10.29 15.49 34.06
C ALA A 49 -9.36 16.10 33.00
N ASN A 50 -8.09 15.69 32.93
CA ASN A 50 -7.15 16.12 31.89
C ASN A 50 -7.23 15.30 30.60
N HIS A 51 -7.82 14.10 30.60
CA HIS A 51 -7.73 13.16 29.47
C HIS A 51 -8.24 13.76 28.15
N GLU A 52 -9.34 14.51 28.18
CA GLU A 52 -9.91 15.17 27.00
C GLU A 52 -8.95 16.20 26.40
N ARG A 53 -8.41 17.11 27.23
CA ARG A 53 -7.47 18.14 26.79
C ARG A 53 -6.14 17.56 26.26
N LEU A 54 -5.75 16.39 26.74
CA LEU A 54 -4.54 15.70 26.30
C LEU A 54 -4.77 14.82 25.05
N GLY A 55 -6.02 14.66 24.60
CA GLY A 55 -6.38 13.79 23.48
C GLY A 55 -6.23 12.31 23.80
N ILE A 56 -6.47 11.93 25.06
CA ILE A 56 -6.16 10.61 25.63
C ILE A 56 -7.45 9.84 26.03
N THR A 57 -8.60 10.25 25.48
CA THR A 57 -9.87 9.52 25.66
C THR A 57 -10.03 8.48 24.56
N ALA A 58 -10.91 7.49 24.79
CA ALA A 58 -11.22 6.48 23.77
C ALA A 58 -11.73 7.07 22.44
N ASP A 59 -12.27 8.30 22.45
CA ASP A 59 -12.78 8.98 21.24
C ASP A 59 -11.78 9.92 20.58
N SER A 60 -10.79 10.42 21.34
CA SER A 60 -9.83 11.43 20.87
C SER A 60 -8.42 10.89 20.62
N ALA A 61 -8.07 9.78 21.27
CA ALA A 61 -6.77 9.14 21.13
C ALA A 61 -6.64 8.34 19.83
N TRP A 62 -5.40 8.14 19.43
CA TRP A 62 -5.05 7.00 18.60
C TRP A 62 -4.96 5.75 19.46
N VAL A 63 -5.66 4.71 19.05
CA VAL A 63 -5.65 3.41 19.73
C VAL A 63 -4.68 2.50 18.98
N LEU A 64 -3.54 2.22 19.58
CA LEU A 64 -2.60 1.21 19.09
C LEU A 64 -2.88 -0.10 19.83
N THR A 65 -3.11 -1.16 19.07
CA THR A 65 -3.22 -2.53 19.58
C THR A 65 -2.14 -3.39 18.90
N ILE A 66 -1.33 -4.09 19.68
CA ILE A 66 -0.32 -5.04 19.20
C ILE A 66 -0.74 -6.44 19.68
N GLY A 67 -0.86 -7.39 18.75
CA GLY A 67 -1.41 -8.70 19.08
C GLY A 67 -2.84 -8.61 19.61
N GLN A 68 -3.19 -9.47 20.58
CA GLN A 68 -4.59 -9.62 21.01
C GLN A 68 -5.02 -8.67 22.15
N GLU A 69 -4.10 -8.25 23.02
CA GLU A 69 -4.48 -7.56 24.27
C GLU A 69 -3.64 -6.31 24.59
N GLU A 70 -2.49 -6.11 23.94
CA GLU A 70 -1.59 -4.99 24.27
C GLU A 70 -2.12 -3.71 23.62
N ARG A 71 -2.89 -2.94 24.40
CA ARG A 71 -3.51 -1.70 23.94
C ARG A 71 -2.98 -0.48 24.68
N VAL A 72 -2.69 0.56 23.89
CA VAL A 72 -2.22 1.85 24.38
C VAL A 72 -2.92 2.99 23.64
N LEU A 73 -3.24 4.05 24.39
CA LEU A 73 -3.81 5.29 23.88
C LEU A 73 -2.70 6.32 23.69
N LEU A 74 -2.53 6.80 22.46
CA LEU A 74 -1.58 7.84 22.07
C LEU A 74 -2.34 9.14 21.78
N GLY A 75 -1.98 10.21 22.48
CA GLY A 75 -2.72 11.46 22.45
C GLY A 75 -2.04 12.55 21.66
N HIS A 76 -2.18 13.79 22.11
CA HIS A 76 -1.52 14.93 21.49
C HIS A 76 0.01 14.88 21.66
N ALA A 77 0.71 15.64 20.83
CA ALA A 77 2.12 15.90 21.03
C ALA A 77 2.33 16.57 22.40
N GLY A 78 3.39 16.17 23.08
CA GLY A 78 3.79 16.75 24.35
C GLY A 78 4.45 18.12 24.18
N PRO A 79 4.81 18.77 25.30
CA PRO A 79 5.36 20.12 25.29
C PRO A 79 6.79 20.19 24.72
N GLN A 80 7.54 19.08 24.73
CA GLN A 80 8.85 18.99 24.08
C GLN A 80 8.73 18.31 22.71
N PHE A 81 9.59 18.72 21.77
CA PHE A 81 9.71 18.05 20.49
C PHE A 81 10.05 16.56 20.68
N GLY A 82 9.44 15.69 19.88
CA GLY A 82 9.62 14.24 20.00
C GLY A 82 8.96 13.63 21.24
N THR A 83 7.96 14.31 21.82
CA THR A 83 7.18 13.76 22.94
C THR A 83 5.69 13.67 22.63
N ALA A 84 5.00 12.78 23.33
CA ALA A 84 3.58 12.52 23.18
C ALA A 84 2.96 12.11 24.52
N TYR A 85 1.67 12.38 24.72
CA TYR A 85 0.95 11.78 25.83
C TYR A 85 0.61 10.32 25.52
N VAL A 86 0.75 9.45 26.52
CA VAL A 86 0.43 8.02 26.41
C VAL A 86 -0.23 7.51 27.69
N ARG A 87 -1.20 6.60 27.56
CA ARG A 87 -1.71 5.83 28.71
C ARG A 87 -2.28 4.47 28.32
N LEU A 88 -2.49 3.61 29.32
CA LEU A 88 -3.31 2.40 29.19
C LEU A 88 -4.81 2.74 29.28
N PRO A 89 -5.71 2.04 28.56
CA PRO A 89 -7.14 2.34 28.51
C PRO A 89 -7.85 2.54 29.85
N ASP A 90 -7.43 1.84 30.91
CA ASP A 90 -8.09 1.87 32.22
C ASP A 90 -7.27 2.60 33.30
N ALA A 91 -6.15 3.25 32.93
CA ALA A 91 -5.27 3.92 33.88
C ALA A 91 -5.50 5.44 33.93
N ASP A 92 -5.76 6.02 35.11
CA ASP A 92 -5.91 7.48 35.24
C ASP A 92 -4.61 8.24 34.90
N GLU A 93 -3.48 7.60 35.14
CA GLU A 93 -2.15 8.14 34.94
C GLU A 93 -1.78 8.26 33.45
N VAL A 94 -1.26 9.43 33.09
CA VAL A 94 -0.79 9.76 31.75
C VAL A 94 0.70 10.04 31.82
N TYR A 95 1.46 9.44 30.92
CA TYR A 95 2.90 9.57 30.83
C TYR A 95 3.29 10.39 29.60
N LEU A 96 4.49 10.98 29.63
CA LEU A 96 5.16 11.52 28.45
C LEU A 96 5.98 10.42 27.78
N LEU A 97 5.51 9.93 26.64
CA LEU A 97 6.28 9.10 25.72
C LEU A 97 7.32 9.97 25.00
N ARG A 98 8.58 9.56 25.00
CA ARG A 98 9.65 10.18 24.22
C ARG A 98 10.01 9.26 23.05
N GLY A 99 10.27 9.85 21.88
CA GLY A 99 10.58 9.12 20.65
C GLY A 99 9.48 9.22 19.59
N ASP A 100 9.65 8.45 18.53
CA ASP A 100 8.86 8.56 17.31
C ASP A 100 7.65 7.61 17.24
N LEU A 101 7.35 6.84 18.29
CA LEU A 101 6.24 5.89 18.25
C LEU A 101 4.90 6.56 17.89
N ARG A 102 4.64 7.78 18.40
CA ARG A 102 3.42 8.52 18.01
C ARG A 102 3.40 8.78 16.50
N SER A 103 4.46 9.38 15.94
CA SER A 103 4.47 9.70 14.50
C SER A 103 4.42 8.44 13.65
N ALA A 104 5.07 7.37 14.10
CA ALA A 104 5.01 6.07 13.46
C ALA A 104 3.60 5.46 13.50
N THR A 105 2.83 5.63 14.59
CA THR A 105 1.45 5.12 14.68
C THR A 105 0.46 5.98 13.92
N THR A 106 0.49 7.30 14.09
CA THR A 106 -0.56 8.23 13.61
C THR A 106 -0.46 8.60 12.14
N ARG A 107 0.20 7.77 11.32
CA ARG A 107 0.22 7.92 9.86
C ARG A 107 -1.16 7.58 9.27
N SER A 108 -1.38 7.93 8.00
CA SER A 108 -2.59 7.49 7.30
C SER A 108 -2.69 5.97 7.32
N LEU A 109 -3.89 5.43 7.59
CA LEU A 109 -4.12 3.98 7.54
C LEU A 109 -3.81 3.39 6.16
N VAL A 110 -3.91 4.19 5.09
CA VAL A 110 -3.51 3.79 3.74
C VAL A 110 -1.99 3.57 3.65
N ASP A 111 -1.18 4.30 4.42
CA ASP A 111 0.29 4.19 4.42
C ASP A 111 0.80 3.05 5.31
N TRP A 112 -0.09 2.41 6.06
CA TRP A 112 0.21 1.17 6.76
C TRP A 112 0.08 -0.06 5.87
N ARG A 113 -0.78 -0.01 4.85
CA ARG A 113 -1.14 -1.16 4.01
C ARG A 113 -0.15 -1.35 2.87
N ASP A 114 0.07 -2.59 2.45
CA ASP A 114 0.91 -2.91 1.30
C ASP A 114 0.24 -2.47 -0.01
N LYS A 115 0.94 -1.60 -0.76
CA LYS A 115 0.47 -1.02 -2.03
C LYS A 115 1.04 -1.71 -3.26
N LEU A 116 1.69 -2.87 -3.10
CA LEU A 116 2.12 -3.70 -4.23
C LEU A 116 0.89 -4.31 -4.93
N VAL A 117 0.68 -3.92 -6.18
CA VAL A 117 -0.45 -4.38 -6.99
C VAL A 117 -0.11 -5.72 -7.64
N LEU A 118 1.10 -5.82 -8.21
CA LEU A 118 1.65 -7.03 -8.80
C LEU A 118 3.18 -6.97 -8.81
N SER A 119 3.80 -8.15 -8.83
CA SER A 119 5.23 -8.35 -9.02
C SER A 119 5.45 -9.60 -9.88
N VAL A 120 6.17 -9.44 -10.98
CA VAL A 120 6.47 -10.53 -11.92
C VAL A 120 7.99 -10.70 -12.04
N ASP A 121 8.46 -11.94 -12.01
CA ASP A 121 9.84 -12.25 -12.39
C ASP A 121 10.01 -12.05 -13.91
N THR A 122 10.40 -10.84 -14.29
CA THR A 122 10.50 -10.43 -15.69
C THR A 122 11.60 -11.14 -16.47
N ALA A 123 12.51 -11.85 -15.80
CA ALA A 123 13.48 -12.71 -16.47
C ALA A 123 12.80 -13.91 -17.18
N ARG A 124 11.66 -14.36 -16.64
CA ARG A 124 10.85 -15.48 -17.18
C ARG A 124 9.79 -15.04 -18.18
N VAL A 125 9.51 -13.75 -18.28
CA VAL A 125 8.50 -13.22 -19.19
C VAL A 125 9.00 -13.32 -20.63
N THR A 126 8.20 -13.95 -21.48
CA THR A 126 8.46 -14.10 -22.92
C THR A 126 7.41 -13.40 -23.77
N ALA A 127 6.24 -13.09 -23.22
CA ALA A 127 5.29 -12.25 -23.90
C ALA A 127 4.53 -11.33 -22.93
N VAL A 128 4.21 -10.14 -23.41
CA VAL A 128 3.31 -9.19 -22.71
C VAL A 128 2.26 -8.74 -23.69
N GLU A 129 1.00 -8.82 -23.28
CA GLU A 129 -0.14 -8.32 -24.03
C GLU A 129 -0.75 -7.14 -23.30
N VAL A 130 -0.90 -6.02 -24.00
CA VAL A 130 -1.55 -4.82 -23.50
C VAL A 130 -2.74 -4.52 -24.41
N THR A 131 -3.93 -4.61 -23.84
CA THR A 131 -5.15 -4.09 -24.45
C THR A 131 -5.45 -2.73 -23.85
N ARG A 132 -5.73 -1.73 -24.68
CA ARG A 132 -6.19 -0.42 -24.25
C ARG A 132 -7.21 0.11 -25.25
N ASP A 133 -8.37 0.54 -24.77
CA ASP A 133 -9.42 1.15 -25.59
C ASP A 133 -9.87 0.26 -26.78
N GLY A 134 -9.73 -1.06 -26.63
CA GLY A 134 -10.05 -2.07 -27.66
C GLY A 134 -8.88 -2.51 -28.54
N ASP A 135 -7.76 -1.76 -28.55
CA ASP A 135 -6.57 -2.09 -29.33
C ASP A 135 -5.62 -2.96 -28.50
N THR A 136 -5.19 -4.09 -29.07
CA THR A 136 -4.27 -5.02 -28.40
C THR A 136 -2.91 -5.01 -29.08
N ARG A 137 -1.86 -4.75 -28.29
CA ARG A 137 -0.45 -4.90 -28.69
C ARG A 137 0.19 -6.03 -27.90
N ARG A 138 0.99 -6.83 -28.60
CA ARG A 138 1.70 -7.97 -28.03
C ARG A 138 3.19 -7.85 -28.31
N TRP A 139 3.97 -7.80 -27.24
CA TRP A 139 5.42 -7.90 -27.29
C TRP A 139 5.80 -9.35 -27.05
N GLU A 140 6.67 -9.89 -27.87
CA GLU A 140 7.15 -11.27 -27.78
C GLU A 140 8.68 -11.30 -27.80
N ARG A 141 9.27 -12.13 -26.95
CA ARG A 141 10.71 -12.31 -26.81
C ARG A 141 11.14 -13.56 -27.58
N GLY A 142 11.86 -13.35 -28.68
CA GLY A 142 12.46 -14.42 -29.48
C GLY A 142 13.90 -14.70 -29.05
N ASP A 143 14.80 -14.86 -30.02
CA ASP A 143 16.25 -15.14 -29.86
C ASP A 143 17.03 -13.96 -29.22
N GLY A 144 16.63 -13.52 -28.03
CA GLY A 144 17.24 -12.44 -27.27
C GLY A 144 16.71 -11.04 -27.58
N ALA A 145 15.86 -10.88 -28.58
CA ALA A 145 15.24 -9.61 -28.95
C ALA A 145 13.72 -9.63 -28.75
N TRP A 146 13.17 -8.47 -28.43
CA TRP A 146 11.72 -8.26 -28.34
C TRP A 146 11.18 -7.77 -29.68
N THR A 147 10.01 -8.29 -30.06
CA THR A 147 9.31 -7.90 -31.28
C THR A 147 7.85 -7.54 -30.99
N VAL A 148 7.30 -6.65 -31.80
CA VAL A 148 5.86 -6.29 -31.82
C VAL A 148 5.39 -6.33 -33.27
N GLY A 149 4.31 -7.05 -33.55
CA GLY A 149 3.83 -7.25 -34.93
C GLY A 149 4.87 -7.88 -35.88
N GLY A 150 5.82 -8.66 -35.35
CA GLY A 150 6.91 -9.27 -36.11
C GLY A 150 8.09 -8.33 -36.45
N GLN A 151 8.07 -7.08 -35.98
CA GLN A 151 9.17 -6.13 -36.13
C GLN A 151 9.91 -5.94 -34.80
N GLY A 152 11.18 -5.53 -34.84
CA GLY A 152 11.93 -5.21 -33.63
C GLY A 152 11.20 -4.13 -32.81
N ALA A 153 10.98 -4.41 -31.53
CA ALA A 153 10.32 -3.46 -30.63
C ALA A 153 11.32 -2.41 -30.11
N ASP A 154 10.79 -1.25 -29.70
CA ASP A 154 11.59 -0.25 -29.01
C ASP A 154 12.09 -0.81 -27.67
N GLU A 155 13.41 -0.89 -27.51
CA GLU A 155 14.03 -1.46 -26.31
C GLU A 155 13.72 -0.67 -25.04
N THR A 156 13.48 0.64 -25.16
CA THR A 156 13.15 1.51 -24.04
C THR A 156 11.70 1.33 -23.61
N GLU A 157 10.76 1.22 -24.56
CA GLU A 157 9.36 0.88 -24.29
C GLU A 157 9.27 -0.46 -23.55
N VAL A 158 9.91 -1.51 -24.08
CA VAL A 158 9.93 -2.83 -23.46
C VAL A 158 10.56 -2.79 -22.07
N ARG A 159 11.71 -2.10 -21.92
CA ARG A 159 12.37 -1.98 -20.61
C ARG A 159 11.46 -1.29 -19.59
N ASN A 160 10.74 -0.24 -19.97
CA ASN A 160 9.80 0.46 -19.09
C ASN A 160 8.62 -0.44 -18.70
N LEU A 161 8.05 -1.18 -19.66
CA LEU A 161 6.97 -2.12 -19.41
C LEU A 161 7.40 -3.22 -18.43
N LEU A 162 8.58 -3.82 -18.64
CA LEU A 162 9.13 -4.82 -17.73
C LEU A 162 9.47 -4.23 -16.35
N GLN A 163 9.89 -2.97 -16.25
CA GLN A 163 10.09 -2.31 -14.95
C GLN A 163 8.78 -2.14 -14.18
N GLU A 164 7.70 -1.76 -14.85
CA GLU A 164 6.37 -1.66 -14.22
C GLU A 164 5.85 -3.06 -13.82
N LEU A 165 6.07 -4.10 -14.64
CA LEU A 165 5.70 -5.48 -14.30
C LEU A 165 6.52 -6.08 -13.16
N ALA A 166 7.78 -5.67 -13.01
CA ALA A 166 8.64 -6.15 -11.93
C ALA A 166 8.11 -5.73 -10.56
N ALA A 167 7.53 -4.52 -10.44
CA ALA A 167 6.92 -4.05 -9.20
C ALA A 167 5.95 -2.89 -9.47
N PHE A 168 4.69 -3.22 -9.78
CA PHE A 168 3.66 -2.21 -9.99
C PHE A 168 3.08 -1.79 -8.64
N ARG A 169 3.18 -0.50 -8.30
CA ARG A 169 2.68 0.02 -7.02
C ARG A 169 1.55 1.02 -7.20
N ALA A 170 0.60 0.98 -6.27
CA ALA A 170 -0.49 1.92 -6.15
C ALA A 170 -0.13 3.11 -5.24
N THR A 171 -1.00 4.12 -5.23
CA THR A 171 -0.93 5.24 -4.25
C THR A 171 -1.93 5.06 -3.11
N GLY A 172 -2.99 4.29 -3.33
CA GLY A 172 -4.02 4.00 -2.34
C GLY A 172 -4.92 2.84 -2.75
N PHE A 173 -6.10 2.79 -2.14
CA PHE A 173 -7.11 1.74 -2.35
C PHE A 173 -8.43 2.38 -2.73
N ALA A 174 -9.18 1.72 -3.62
CA ALA A 174 -10.55 2.09 -3.87
C ALA A 174 -11.45 1.64 -2.70
N ALA A 175 -12.70 2.10 -2.68
CA ALA A 175 -13.67 1.63 -1.70
C ALA A 175 -13.95 0.12 -1.88
N ASP A 176 -14.22 -0.58 -0.78
CA ASP A 176 -14.40 -2.05 -0.78
C ASP A 176 -15.59 -2.54 -1.62
N SER A 177 -16.54 -1.66 -1.96
CA SER A 177 -17.74 -2.00 -2.74
C SER A 177 -17.60 -1.77 -4.25
N ILE A 178 -16.37 -1.66 -4.77
CA ILE A 178 -16.12 -1.42 -6.19
C ILE A 178 -16.01 -2.74 -6.94
N THR A 179 -16.85 -2.88 -7.98
CA THR A 179 -16.75 -3.95 -8.97
C THR A 179 -16.01 -3.41 -10.19
N MET A 180 -14.99 -4.15 -10.66
CA MET A 180 -14.30 -3.88 -11.92
C MET A 180 -15.21 -4.17 -13.11
N LYS A 181 -15.00 -3.49 -14.24
CA LYS A 181 -15.75 -3.77 -15.48
C LYS A 181 -15.47 -5.20 -15.96
N GLU A 182 -16.47 -5.85 -16.56
CA GLU A 182 -16.26 -7.15 -17.23
C GLU A 182 -15.24 -7.04 -18.36
N THR A 183 -15.31 -5.92 -19.11
CA THR A 183 -14.30 -5.52 -20.09
C THR A 183 -13.59 -4.28 -19.56
N PRO A 184 -12.35 -4.42 -19.04
CA PRO A 184 -11.65 -3.30 -18.46
C PRO A 184 -11.15 -2.32 -19.53
N ASP A 185 -11.00 -1.05 -19.14
CA ASP A 185 -10.54 0.00 -20.07
C ASP A 185 -9.12 -0.29 -20.58
N ARG A 186 -8.28 -0.87 -19.69
CA ARG A 186 -6.98 -1.41 -20.04
C ARG A 186 -6.76 -2.76 -19.38
N ARG A 187 -6.10 -3.67 -20.10
CA ARG A 187 -5.73 -5.01 -19.62
C ARG A 187 -4.29 -5.29 -19.96
N ILE A 188 -3.53 -5.80 -19.00
CA ILE A 188 -2.16 -6.25 -19.19
C ILE A 188 -2.08 -7.71 -18.78
N LEU A 189 -1.48 -8.54 -19.62
CA LEU A 189 -1.20 -9.96 -19.37
C LEU A 189 0.29 -10.23 -19.60
N ALA A 190 0.94 -10.92 -18.66
CA ALA A 190 2.31 -11.37 -18.79
C ALA A 190 2.37 -12.90 -18.87
N PHE A 191 3.17 -13.44 -19.79
CA PHE A 191 3.26 -14.87 -20.06
C PHE A 191 4.69 -15.40 -19.97
N ASP A 192 4.84 -16.66 -19.57
CA ASP A 192 6.10 -17.41 -19.60
C ASP A 192 6.34 -18.11 -20.94
N ALA A 193 7.48 -18.79 -21.06
CA ALA A 193 7.89 -19.50 -22.29
C ALA A 193 6.94 -20.63 -22.69
N GLU A 194 6.23 -21.23 -21.72
CA GLU A 194 5.21 -22.24 -21.98
C GLU A 194 3.85 -21.64 -22.37
N GLY A 195 3.70 -20.32 -22.30
CA GLY A 195 2.46 -19.60 -22.59
C GLY A 195 1.50 -19.52 -21.40
N ASN A 196 1.95 -19.84 -20.19
CA ASN A 196 1.13 -19.69 -18.98
C ASN A 196 1.05 -18.22 -18.57
N GLU A 197 -0.12 -17.78 -18.12
CA GLU A 197 -0.29 -16.45 -17.54
C GLU A 197 0.43 -16.39 -16.19
N MET A 198 1.42 -15.51 -16.07
CA MET A 198 2.14 -15.22 -14.84
C MET A 198 1.42 -14.18 -13.97
N ALA A 199 0.78 -13.20 -14.62
CA ALA A 199 -0.02 -12.17 -13.97
C ALA A 199 -0.95 -11.49 -14.96
N SER A 200 -2.08 -11.01 -14.45
CA SER A 200 -2.94 -10.03 -15.08
C SER A 200 -3.14 -8.77 -14.24
N LEU A 201 -3.36 -7.67 -14.93
CA LEU A 201 -3.73 -6.36 -14.38
C LEU A 201 -4.86 -5.77 -15.23
N ALA A 202 -5.98 -5.46 -14.59
CA ALA A 202 -7.08 -4.69 -15.15
C ALA A 202 -7.03 -3.26 -14.60
N LEU A 203 -7.22 -2.28 -15.48
CA LEU A 203 -7.29 -0.86 -15.14
C LEU A 203 -8.58 -0.27 -15.67
N ASP A 204 -9.35 0.36 -14.79
CA ASP A 204 -10.59 1.06 -15.12
C ASP A 204 -10.50 2.53 -14.71
N GLU A 205 -11.21 3.40 -15.42
CA GLU A 205 -11.42 4.77 -14.99
C GLU A 205 -12.04 4.85 -13.59
N GLY A 206 -11.52 5.77 -12.79
CA GLY A 206 -12.02 6.09 -11.46
C GLY A 206 -12.07 7.61 -11.25
N ASP A 207 -12.36 8.01 -10.01
CA ASP A 207 -12.43 9.42 -9.64
C ASP A 207 -11.02 9.99 -9.47
N GLY A 208 -10.52 10.70 -10.49
CA GLY A 208 -9.20 11.33 -10.53
C GLY A 208 -8.00 10.39 -10.66
N ASN A 209 -8.18 9.09 -10.39
CA ASN A 209 -7.19 8.01 -10.53
C ASN A 209 -7.83 6.82 -11.24
N LEU A 210 -7.02 5.94 -11.83
CA LEU A 210 -7.50 4.64 -12.29
C LEU A 210 -7.64 3.67 -11.11
N ARG A 211 -8.60 2.77 -11.23
CA ARG A 211 -8.77 1.60 -10.37
C ARG A 211 -7.97 0.46 -10.96
N ALA A 212 -7.22 -0.24 -10.14
CA ALA A 212 -6.39 -1.36 -10.57
C ALA A 212 -6.76 -2.63 -9.81
N PHE A 213 -6.92 -3.73 -10.54
CA PHE A 213 -7.14 -5.06 -9.99
C PHE A 213 -6.16 -6.04 -10.61
N SER A 214 -5.49 -6.82 -9.78
CA SER A 214 -4.52 -7.82 -10.23
C SER A 214 -4.90 -9.22 -9.80
N SER A 215 -4.55 -10.20 -10.62
CA SER A 215 -4.56 -11.63 -10.27
C SER A 215 -3.83 -11.99 -8.96
N GLN A 216 -2.91 -11.13 -8.49
CA GLN A 216 -2.08 -11.40 -7.31
C GLN A 216 -2.62 -10.79 -6.01
N SER A 217 -3.71 -10.03 -6.06
CA SER A 217 -4.24 -9.32 -4.89
C SER A 217 -5.77 -9.30 -4.90
N PRO A 218 -6.42 -9.49 -3.74
CA PRO A 218 -7.87 -9.38 -3.64
C PRO A 218 -8.37 -7.92 -3.61
N TYR A 219 -7.48 -6.93 -3.57
CA TYR A 219 -7.84 -5.52 -3.38
C TYR A 219 -7.95 -4.76 -4.70
N VAL A 220 -8.85 -3.77 -4.72
CA VAL A 220 -8.89 -2.77 -5.78
C VAL A 220 -8.06 -1.56 -5.35
N PHE A 221 -7.05 -1.23 -6.14
CA PHE A 221 -6.10 -0.17 -5.85
C PHE A 221 -6.43 1.12 -6.59
N GLN A 222 -5.89 2.24 -6.13
CA GLN A 222 -5.87 3.51 -6.85
C GLN A 222 -4.48 3.76 -7.44
N VAL A 223 -4.44 3.99 -8.75
CA VAL A 223 -3.21 4.21 -9.53
C VAL A 223 -3.32 5.53 -10.30
N PRO A 224 -2.32 6.42 -10.22
CA PRO A 224 -2.30 7.65 -11.00
C PRO A 224 -2.24 7.38 -12.51
N SER A 225 -2.89 8.22 -13.31
CA SER A 225 -2.92 8.08 -14.78
C SER A 225 -1.53 7.98 -15.40
N TRP A 226 -0.57 8.81 -14.97
CA TRP A 226 0.79 8.77 -15.49
C TRP A 226 1.47 7.40 -15.32
N ARG A 227 1.13 6.66 -14.25
CA ARG A 227 1.67 5.31 -14.01
C ARG A 227 0.91 4.27 -14.82
N ALA A 228 -0.41 4.40 -14.93
CA ALA A 228 -1.23 3.58 -15.82
C ALA A 228 -0.78 3.71 -17.29
N ASP A 229 -0.38 4.91 -17.73
CA ASP A 229 0.13 5.16 -19.07
C ASP A 229 1.52 4.54 -19.30
N ARG A 230 2.33 4.33 -18.26
CA ARG A 230 3.62 3.64 -18.40
C ARG A 230 3.47 2.13 -18.62
N ILE A 231 2.52 1.50 -17.94
CA ILE A 231 2.29 0.05 -18.07
C ILE A 231 1.31 -0.29 -19.22
N ALA A 232 0.47 0.65 -19.62
CA ALA A 232 -0.44 0.53 -20.75
C ALA A 232 -0.45 1.84 -21.59
N PRO A 233 0.63 2.08 -22.37
CA PRO A 233 0.76 3.29 -23.18
C PRO A 233 -0.28 3.33 -24.31
N GLU A 234 -0.59 4.54 -24.77
CA GLU A 234 -1.34 4.72 -26.02
C GLU A 234 -0.60 4.02 -27.16
N GLY A 235 -1.35 3.50 -28.12
CA GLY A 235 -0.76 3.05 -29.38
C GLY A 235 0.04 4.21 -29.95
N GLY A 236 1.37 4.07 -29.97
CA GLY A 236 2.20 4.99 -30.74
C GLY A 236 1.91 4.72 -32.20
N ASP A 237 1.48 5.74 -32.94
CA ASP A 237 1.62 5.74 -34.39
C ASP A 237 3.11 5.53 -34.67
N GLY A 238 3.48 4.29 -35.00
CA GLY A 238 4.85 3.94 -35.31
C GLY A 238 5.32 4.84 -36.46
N ASN A 239 6.31 5.68 -36.18
CA ASN A 239 7.08 6.40 -37.19
C ASN A 239 8.46 5.78 -37.35
#